data_AF-A0A963CNS6-F1
#
_entry.id   AF-A0A963CNS6-F1
#
_cell.length_a   1.000
_cell.length_b   1.000
_cell.length_c   1.000
_cell.angle_alpha   90.00
_cell.angle_beta   90.00
_cell.angle_gamma   90.00
#
_symmetry.space_group_name_H-M   'P 1'
#
loop_
_entity.id
_entity.type
_entity.pdbx_description
1 polymer ?
#
loop_
_entity_poly.entity_id
_entity_poly.type
_entity_poly.pdbx_seq_one_letter_code
_entity_poly.pdbx_strand_id
1 'polypeptide(L)'
;TDQSAEAQVHLARARRFALVGGFHLLVGRDISPLIAAKERIATTLAWGLVLTLALGGLGGWWISRRMAQRIETINRTSREIIDGDLSRRMPLQGTGDELDRLAGSLNQMLDRIQTLMEDVRRVSDNIAHDLRTPLGRLHNQLDSLRGDLLHKGMSTGAVDQALAESQGLLATFNALLRIARIESRARTEGFAPIDLAALVSDVVDFYEPLAEARRQM
;
A
#
# COMPACT_ATOMS: atom_id res chain seq x y z
N THR A 1 55.74 63.92 29.77
CA THR A 1 54.88 63.40 28.69
C THR A 1 53.78 62.60 29.33
N ASP A 2 52.87 63.29 30.02
CA ASP A 2 51.51 63.59 29.54
C ASP A 2 50.69 62.30 29.28
N GLN A 3 50.29 61.66 30.39
CA GLN A 3 49.18 60.71 30.39
C GLN A 3 47.93 61.56 30.58
N SER A 4 47.34 61.97 29.47
CA SER A 4 45.98 62.50 29.43
C SER A 4 45.06 61.39 29.93
N ALA A 5 44.67 61.46 31.20
CA ALA A 5 43.65 60.58 31.77
C ALA A 5 42.35 60.87 31.01
N GLU A 6 42.06 60.04 30.00
CA GLU A 6 40.77 60.05 29.32
C GLU A 6 39.68 59.98 30.40
N ALA A 7 38.93 61.06 30.55
CA ALA A 7 37.77 61.09 31.40
C ALA A 7 36.76 60.11 30.83
N GLN A 8 36.76 58.87 31.34
CA GLN A 8 35.76 57.87 30.98
C GLN A 8 34.39 58.41 31.41
N VAL A 9 33.59 58.79 30.42
CA VAL A 9 32.25 59.31 30.63
C VAL A 9 31.35 58.15 31.03
N HIS A 10 31.14 57.99 32.33
CA HIS A 10 30.21 57.01 32.87
C HIS A 10 28.81 57.59 32.97
N LEU A 11 27.81 56.85 32.50
CA LEU A 11 26.42 57.25 32.63
C LEU A 11 26.04 57.15 34.10
N ALA A 12 25.73 58.28 34.74
CA ALA A 12 25.36 58.32 36.15
C ALA A 12 23.92 58.81 36.32
N ARG A 13 23.18 58.18 37.24
CA ARG A 13 21.89 58.69 37.69
C ARG A 13 22.11 59.49 38.97
N ALA A 14 21.80 60.79 38.93
CA ALA A 14 21.93 61.66 40.09
C ALA A 14 20.57 62.03 40.69
N ARG A 15 20.49 62.14 42.02
CA ARG A 15 19.33 62.67 42.74
C ARG A 15 19.76 63.83 43.62
N ARG A 16 19.03 64.94 43.55
CA ARG A 16 19.26 66.14 44.36
C ARG A 16 18.38 66.11 45.59
N PHE A 17 18.97 66.37 46.75
CA PHE A 17 18.28 66.56 48.03
C PHE A 17 18.52 68.00 48.51
N ALA A 18 17.47 68.67 48.96
CA ALA A 18 17.58 69.96 49.63
C ALA A 18 17.76 69.73 51.13
N LEU A 19 18.79 70.31 51.72
CA LEU A 19 19.07 70.22 53.15
C LEU A 19 18.60 71.49 53.87
N VAL A 20 18.36 71.37 55.17
CA VAL A 20 18.05 72.51 56.04
C VAL A 20 19.22 73.50 55.99
N GLY A 21 18.94 74.77 55.70
CA GLY A 21 19.96 75.81 55.55
C GLY A 21 20.30 76.23 54.10
N GLY A 22 19.56 75.75 53.08
CA GLY A 22 19.72 76.20 51.69
C GLY A 22 20.80 75.45 50.89
N PHE A 23 21.42 74.43 51.48
CA PHE A 23 22.38 73.57 50.82
C PHE A 23 21.70 72.52 49.94
N HIS A 24 22.38 72.10 48.87
CA HIS A 24 21.92 71.03 47.99
C HIS A 24 22.95 69.91 47.93
N LEU A 25 22.50 68.69 48.24
CA LEU A 25 23.30 67.48 48.10
C LEU A 25 22.93 66.80 46.78
N LEU A 26 23.91 66.55 45.92
CA LEU A 26 23.75 65.79 44.68
C LEU A 26 24.44 64.43 44.85
N VAL A 27 23.67 63.34 44.83
CA VAL A 27 24.21 61.98 44.91
C VAL A 27 24.10 61.34 43.52
N GLY A 28 25.24 61.10 42.87
CA GLY A 28 25.33 60.38 41.60
C GLY A 28 25.72 58.92 41.80
N ARG A 29 25.01 57.99 41.18
CA ARG A 29 25.39 56.57 41.11
C ARG A 29 25.66 56.19 39.67
N ASP A 30 26.82 55.60 39.41
CA ASP A 30 27.14 55.02 38.10
C ASP A 30 26.14 53.89 37.77
N ILE A 31 25.49 54.02 36.63
CA ILE A 31 24.52 53.06 36.09
C ILE A 31 25.07 52.31 34.86
N SER A 32 26.28 52.62 34.41
CA SER A 32 27.00 51.90 33.35
C SER A 32 27.05 50.38 33.59
N PRO A 33 27.41 49.86 34.80
CA PRO A 33 27.39 48.42 35.05
C PRO A 33 25.98 47.81 35.01
N LEU A 34 24.95 48.60 35.34
CA LEU A 34 23.56 48.15 35.27
C LEU A 34 23.10 48.00 33.80
N ILE A 35 23.49 48.94 32.93
CA ILE A 35 23.17 48.90 31.50
C ILE A 35 23.90 47.72 30.82
N ALA A 36 25.20 47.56 31.08
CA ALA A 36 25.98 46.46 30.53
C ALA A 36 25.46 45.08 30.99
N ALA A 37 25.03 44.95 32.25
CA ALA A 37 24.39 43.73 32.74
C ALA A 37 23.06 43.46 32.01
N LYS A 38 22.24 44.50 31.80
CA LYS A 38 20.97 44.38 31.07
C LYS A 38 21.18 43.92 29.62
N GLU A 39 22.17 44.48 28.92
CA GLU A 39 22.51 44.08 27.55
C GLU A 39 22.96 42.62 27.48
N ARG A 40 23.88 42.20 28.36
CA ARG A 40 24.34 40.79 28.42
C ARG A 40 23.20 39.81 28.68
N ILE A 41 22.30 40.15 29.60
CA ILE A 41 21.11 39.34 29.87
C ILE A 41 20.21 39.29 28.63
N ALA A 42 19.94 40.43 27.99
CA ALA A 42 19.11 40.50 26.79
C ALA A 42 19.68 39.66 25.63
N THR A 43 20.99 39.75 25.37
CA THR A 43 21.66 38.95 24.33
C THR A 43 21.60 37.46 24.66
N THR A 44 21.81 37.08 25.91
CA THR A 44 21.73 35.67 26.35
C THR A 44 20.32 35.11 26.17
N LEU A 45 19.30 35.89 26.55
CA LEU A 45 17.89 35.53 26.34
C LEU A 45 17.53 35.43 24.85
N ALA A 46 18.02 36.35 24.03
CA ALA A 46 17.80 36.30 22.58
C ALA A 46 18.38 35.02 21.96
N TRP A 47 19.60 34.62 22.33
CA TRP A 47 20.18 33.35 21.88
C TRP A 47 19.40 32.14 22.37
N GLY A 48 18.94 32.14 23.63
CA GLY A 48 18.09 31.07 24.16
C GLY A 48 16.78 30.93 23.37
N LEU A 49 16.15 32.06 23.02
CA LEU A 49 14.94 32.09 22.21
C LEU A 49 15.19 31.55 20.80
N VAL A 50 16.25 32.02 20.13
CA VAL A 50 16.63 31.55 18.78
C VAL A 50 16.90 30.05 18.80
N LEU A 51 17.64 29.54 19.78
CA LEU A 51 17.94 28.12 19.90
C LEU A 51 16.66 27.29 20.13
N THR A 52 15.76 27.77 20.99
CA THR A 52 14.48 27.11 21.26
C THR A 52 13.61 27.04 20.01
N LEU A 53 13.50 28.15 19.26
CA LEU A 53 12.76 28.21 18.01
C LEU A 53 13.39 27.31 16.93
N ALA A 54 14.71 27.31 16.83
CA ALA A 54 15.43 26.46 15.88
C ALA A 54 15.20 24.97 16.17
N LEU A 55 15.34 24.54 17.42
CA LEU A 55 15.11 23.15 17.82
C LEU A 55 13.64 22.74 17.66
N GLY A 56 12.69 23.60 18.05
CA GLY A 56 11.26 23.35 17.87
C GLY A 56 10.86 23.27 16.39
N GLY A 57 11.37 24.18 15.56
CA GLY A 57 11.12 24.20 14.12
C GLY A 57 11.71 22.99 13.41
N LEU A 58 12.98 22.65 13.68
CA LEU A 58 13.63 21.47 13.11
C LEU A 58 12.97 20.17 13.57
N GLY A 59 12.67 20.05 14.86
CA GLY A 59 11.99 18.87 15.42
C GLY A 59 10.59 18.69 14.83
N GLY A 60 9.79 19.76 14.77
CA GLY A 60 8.46 19.74 14.16
C GLY A 60 8.49 19.38 12.67
N TRP A 61 9.41 19.98 11.91
CA TRP A 61 9.59 19.66 10.50
C TRP A 61 10.00 18.19 10.28
N TRP A 62 10.92 17.68 11.09
CA TRP A 62 11.38 16.29 10.99
C TRP A 62 10.26 15.29 11.29
N ILE A 63 9.48 15.50 12.37
CA ILE A 63 8.35 14.66 12.73
C ILE A 63 7.26 14.71 11.65
N SER A 64 6.91 15.92 11.18
CA SER A 64 5.90 16.11 10.14
C SER A 64 6.28 15.38 8.85
N ARG A 65 7.53 15.52 8.40
CA ARG A 65 8.03 14.84 7.19
C ARG A 65 8.02 13.32 7.35
N ARG A 66 8.41 12.81 8.52
CA ARG A 66 8.39 11.37 8.82
C ARG A 66 6.96 10.80 8.82
N MET A 67 6.00 11.50 9.42
CA MET A 67 4.59 11.07 9.42
C MET A 67 3.99 11.08 8.01
N ALA A 68 4.25 12.14 7.23
CA ALA A 68 3.76 12.24 5.86
C ALA A 68 4.28 11.09 4.98
N GLN A 69 5.56 10.73 5.10
CA GLN A 69 6.15 9.59 4.38
C GLN A 69 5.51 8.25 4.79
N ARG A 70 5.19 8.06 6.08
CA ARG A 70 4.50 6.85 6.57
C ARG A 70 3.12 6.72 5.96
N ILE A 71 2.34 7.79 5.99
CA ILE A 71 0.99 7.84 5.42
C ILE A 71 1.03 7.58 3.91
N GLU A 72 1.97 8.19 3.18
CA GLU A 72 2.09 7.96 1.74
C GLU A 72 2.44 6.51 1.41
N THR A 73 3.26 5.87 2.25
CA THR A 73 3.57 4.44 2.08
C THR A 73 2.32 3.58 2.24
N ILE A 74 1.52 3.82 3.28
CA ILE A 74 0.24 3.13 3.48
C ILE A 74 -0.69 3.38 2.28
N ASN A 75 -0.86 4.64 1.85
CA ASN A 75 -1.71 4.99 0.72
C ASN A 75 -1.26 4.34 -0.60
N ARG A 76 0.04 4.23 -0.83
CA ARG A 76 0.58 3.56 -2.02
C ARG A 76 0.31 2.06 -1.97
N THR A 77 0.61 1.40 -0.86
CA THR A 77 0.33 -0.04 -0.70
C THR A 77 -1.17 -0.34 -0.80
N SER A 78 -2.02 0.53 -0.24
CA SER A 78 -3.47 0.38 -0.38
C SER A 78 -3.94 0.48 -1.83
N ARG A 79 -3.36 1.40 -2.63
CA ARG A 79 -3.65 1.50 -4.07
C ARG A 79 -3.23 0.22 -4.82
N GLU A 80 -2.04 -0.30 -4.54
CA GLU A 80 -1.55 -1.56 -5.14
C GLU A 80 -2.47 -2.75 -4.81
N ILE A 81 -2.98 -2.81 -3.59
CA ILE A 81 -3.93 -3.85 -3.15
C ILE A 81 -5.28 -3.70 -3.87
N ILE A 82 -5.79 -2.48 -3.98
CA ILE A 82 -7.04 -2.18 -4.70
C ILE A 82 -6.93 -2.56 -6.18
N ASP A 83 -5.74 -2.40 -6.78
CA ASP A 83 -5.45 -2.80 -8.16
C ASP A 83 -5.39 -4.34 -8.36
N GLY A 84 -5.52 -5.12 -7.28
CA GLY A 84 -5.77 -6.57 -7.32
C GLY A 84 -4.69 -7.45 -6.69
N ASP A 85 -3.61 -6.88 -6.16
CA ASP A 85 -2.57 -7.65 -5.46
C ASP A 85 -2.88 -7.80 -3.96
N LEU A 86 -3.81 -8.71 -3.65
CA LEU A 86 -4.21 -9.04 -2.27
C LEU A 86 -3.12 -9.79 -1.47
N SER A 87 -2.02 -10.20 -2.11
CA SER A 87 -0.89 -10.86 -1.43
C SER A 87 -0.02 -9.87 -0.66
N ARG A 88 -0.07 -8.58 -1.03
CA ARG A 88 0.62 -7.49 -0.35
C ARG A 88 0.12 -7.32 1.07
N ARG A 89 0.99 -6.80 1.92
CA ARG A 89 0.67 -6.45 3.32
C ARG A 89 1.13 -5.03 3.62
N MET A 90 0.38 -4.35 4.48
CA MET A 90 0.75 -3.04 5.01
C MET A 90 2.09 -3.15 5.75
N PRO A 91 3.04 -2.25 5.47
CA PRO A 91 4.36 -2.28 6.10
C PRO A 91 4.26 -1.89 7.58
N LEU A 92 4.83 -2.73 8.44
CA LEU A 92 4.98 -2.46 9.87
C LEU A 92 6.38 -1.86 10.11
N GLN A 93 6.45 -0.71 10.77
CA GLN A 93 7.74 -0.07 11.09
C GLN A 93 8.30 -0.45 12.46
N GLY A 94 7.53 -1.16 13.28
CA GLY A 94 7.97 -1.63 14.60
C GLY A 94 8.15 -0.50 15.62
N THR A 95 7.60 0.67 15.35
CA THR A 95 7.52 1.80 16.28
C THR A 95 6.49 1.58 17.38
N GLY A 96 5.50 0.72 17.16
CA GLY A 96 4.44 0.42 18.15
C GLY A 96 3.45 1.57 18.35
N ASP A 97 3.42 2.53 17.44
CA ASP A 97 2.51 3.67 17.44
C ASP A 97 1.13 3.32 16.83
N GLU A 98 0.24 4.30 16.80
CA GLU A 98 -1.12 4.15 16.27
C GLU A 98 -1.14 3.75 14.79
N LEU A 99 -0.15 4.19 14.00
CA LEU A 99 -0.05 3.82 12.59
C LEU A 99 0.36 2.36 12.42
N ASP A 100 1.27 1.84 13.24
CA ASP A 100 1.62 0.41 13.23
C ASP A 100 0.41 -0.45 13.64
N ARG A 101 -0.38 -0.01 14.64
CA ARG A 101 -1.62 -0.70 15.01
C ARG A 101 -2.63 -0.71 13.86
N LEU A 102 -2.81 0.42 13.17
CA LEU A 102 -3.67 0.50 11.99
C LEU A 102 -3.20 -0.45 10.89
N ALA A 103 -1.91 -0.46 10.57
CA ALA A 103 -1.33 -1.38 9.60
C ALA A 103 -1.57 -2.85 9.98
N GLY A 104 -1.44 -3.19 11.27
CA GLY A 104 -1.77 -4.51 11.79
C GLY A 104 -3.24 -4.90 11.58
N SER A 105 -4.18 -4.01 11.93
CA SER A 105 -5.62 -4.24 11.72
C SER A 105 -5.98 -4.38 10.23
N LEU A 106 -5.36 -3.57 9.36
CA LEU A 106 -5.54 -3.68 7.92
C LEU A 106 -5.04 -5.04 7.40
N ASN A 107 -3.89 -5.51 7.88
CA ASN A 107 -3.37 -6.84 7.53
C ASN A 107 -4.33 -7.96 7.94
N GLN A 108 -4.91 -7.91 9.15
CA GLN A 108 -5.90 -8.91 9.58
C GLN A 108 -7.15 -8.92 8.69
N MET A 109 -7.62 -7.74 8.26
CA MET A 109 -8.72 -7.63 7.31
C MET A 109 -8.34 -8.22 5.95
N LEU A 110 -7.12 -7.98 5.46
CA LEU A 110 -6.62 -8.54 4.20
C LEU A 110 -6.51 -10.07 4.28
N ASP A 111 -6.00 -10.62 5.38
CA ASP A 111 -5.96 -12.07 5.61
C ASP A 111 -7.37 -12.66 5.55
N ARG A 112 -8.36 -11.99 6.16
CA ARG A 112 -9.75 -12.43 6.13
C ARG A 112 -10.34 -12.40 4.71
N ILE A 113 -10.05 -11.36 3.92
CA ILE A 113 -10.48 -11.27 2.53
C ILE A 113 -9.84 -12.40 1.72
N GLN A 114 -8.55 -12.68 1.91
CA GLN A 114 -7.86 -13.75 1.21
C GLN A 114 -8.47 -15.12 1.53
N THR A 115 -8.73 -15.43 2.80
CA THR A 115 -9.42 -16.67 3.19
C THR A 115 -10.79 -16.79 2.53
N LEU A 116 -11.59 -15.72 2.52
CA LEU A 116 -12.91 -15.72 1.88
C LEU A 116 -12.81 -15.98 0.37
N MET A 117 -11.83 -15.41 -0.30
CA MET A 117 -11.60 -15.65 -1.74
C MET A 117 -11.16 -17.09 -2.02
N GLU A 118 -10.30 -17.64 -1.18
CA GLU A 118 -9.88 -19.05 -1.26
C GLU A 118 -11.06 -20.01 -1.04
N ASP A 119 -11.96 -19.69 -0.11
CA ASP A 119 -13.16 -20.48 0.15
C ASP A 119 -14.15 -20.43 -1.03
N VAL A 120 -14.39 -19.25 -1.61
CA VAL A 120 -15.23 -19.11 -2.82
C VAL A 120 -14.68 -19.93 -3.97
N ARG A 121 -13.34 -19.94 -4.13
CA ARG A 121 -12.67 -20.75 -5.15
C ARG A 121 -12.85 -22.24 -4.91
N ARG A 122 -12.64 -22.69 -3.66
CA ARG A 122 -12.81 -24.11 -3.29
C ARG A 122 -14.24 -24.59 -3.51
N VAL A 123 -15.23 -23.78 -3.13
CA VAL A 123 -16.65 -24.09 -3.36
C VAL A 123 -16.95 -24.16 -4.86
N SER A 124 -16.41 -23.23 -5.65
CA SER A 124 -16.58 -23.23 -7.11
C SER A 124 -15.97 -24.47 -7.76
N ASP A 125 -14.79 -24.91 -7.32
CA ASP A 125 -14.13 -26.12 -7.83
C ASP A 125 -14.87 -27.41 -7.43
N ASN A 126 -15.52 -27.43 -6.26
CA ASN A 126 -16.37 -28.54 -5.82
C ASN A 126 -17.66 -28.60 -6.65
N ILE A 127 -18.37 -27.48 -6.79
CA ILE A 127 -19.59 -27.38 -7.64
C ILE A 127 -19.26 -27.80 -9.07
N ALA A 128 -18.07 -27.46 -9.57
CA ALA A 128 -17.62 -27.87 -10.89
C ALA A 128 -17.63 -29.39 -11.10
N HIS A 129 -17.07 -30.12 -10.14
CA HIS A 129 -17.02 -31.58 -10.15
C HIS A 129 -18.40 -32.19 -9.93
N ASP A 130 -19.15 -31.65 -8.97
CA ASP A 130 -20.45 -32.16 -8.57
C ASP A 130 -21.51 -32.00 -9.66
N LEU A 131 -21.39 -30.98 -10.53
CA LEU A 131 -22.28 -30.80 -11.68
C LEU A 131 -21.87 -31.60 -12.92
N ARG A 132 -20.57 -31.88 -13.11
CA ARG A 132 -20.09 -32.68 -14.26
C ARG A 132 -20.67 -34.09 -14.25
N THR A 133 -20.76 -34.70 -13.08
CA THR A 133 -21.26 -36.07 -12.91
C THR A 133 -22.73 -36.23 -13.32
N PRO A 134 -23.71 -35.47 -12.79
CA PRO A 134 -25.11 -35.58 -13.20
C PRO A 134 -25.35 -35.13 -14.64
N LEU A 135 -24.64 -34.10 -15.14
CA LEU A 135 -24.75 -33.70 -16.55
C LEU A 135 -24.23 -34.78 -17.51
N GLY A 136 -23.12 -35.44 -17.16
CA GLY A 136 -22.60 -36.58 -17.92
C GLY A 136 -23.58 -37.76 -17.93
N ARG A 137 -24.24 -38.04 -16.80
CA ARG A 137 -25.29 -39.07 -16.74
C ARG A 137 -26.50 -38.71 -17.61
N LEU A 138 -26.95 -37.45 -17.56
CA LEU A 138 -28.06 -36.97 -18.38
C LEU A 138 -27.73 -37.05 -19.88
N HIS A 139 -26.50 -36.66 -20.26
CA HIS A 139 -26.01 -36.80 -21.63
C HIS A 139 -26.05 -38.26 -22.10
N ASN A 140 -25.52 -39.19 -21.29
CA ASN A 140 -25.53 -40.62 -21.63
C ASN A 140 -26.95 -41.19 -21.73
N GLN A 141 -27.89 -40.73 -20.89
CA GLN A 141 -29.29 -41.14 -20.97
C GLN A 141 -29.95 -40.64 -22.26
N LEU A 142 -29.71 -39.39 -22.65
CA LEU A 142 -30.21 -38.84 -23.91
C LEU A 142 -29.59 -39.56 -25.12
N ASP A 143 -28.30 -39.89 -25.08
CA ASP A 143 -27.62 -40.60 -26.16
C ASP A 143 -28.12 -42.06 -26.30
N SER A 144 -28.37 -42.74 -25.17
CA SER A 144 -29.02 -44.06 -25.17
C SER A 144 -30.43 -43.99 -25.76
N LEU A 145 -31.23 -42.98 -25.37
CA LEU A 145 -32.58 -42.79 -25.91
C LEU A 145 -32.55 -42.50 -27.42
N ARG A 146 -31.56 -41.72 -27.88
CA ARG A 146 -31.32 -41.47 -29.30
C ARG A 146 -31.04 -42.77 -30.05
N GLY A 147 -30.18 -43.63 -29.50
CA GLY A 147 -29.89 -44.95 -30.07
C GLY A 147 -31.15 -45.81 -30.23
N ASP A 148 -32.00 -45.87 -29.20
CA ASP A 148 -33.27 -46.60 -29.23
C ASP A 148 -34.25 -46.05 -30.27
N LEU A 149 -34.35 -44.72 -30.40
CA LEU A 149 -35.23 -44.08 -31.40
C LEU A 149 -34.76 -44.37 -32.82
N LEU A 150 -33.44 -44.31 -33.08
CA LEU A 150 -32.86 -44.68 -34.37
C LEU A 150 -33.16 -46.14 -34.71
N HIS A 151 -33.03 -47.05 -33.73
CA HIS A 151 -33.35 -48.48 -33.92
C HIS A 151 -34.82 -48.72 -34.26
N LYS A 152 -35.73 -47.90 -33.71
CA LYS A 152 -37.18 -47.97 -33.95
C LYS A 152 -37.63 -47.18 -35.19
N GLY A 153 -36.71 -46.53 -35.92
CA GLY A 153 -37.04 -45.68 -37.08
C GLY A 153 -37.86 -44.43 -36.72
N MET A 154 -37.79 -43.98 -35.46
CA MET A 154 -38.47 -42.79 -34.98
C MET A 154 -37.60 -41.53 -35.15
N SER A 155 -38.24 -40.37 -35.18
CA SER A 155 -37.55 -39.08 -35.24
C SER A 155 -36.73 -38.82 -33.97
N THR A 156 -35.46 -38.43 -34.13
CA THR A 156 -34.54 -38.08 -33.04
C THR A 156 -34.44 -36.58 -32.79
N GLY A 157 -35.10 -35.73 -33.58
CA GLY A 157 -34.83 -34.29 -33.61
C GLY A 157 -34.90 -33.58 -32.24
N ALA A 158 -35.86 -33.96 -31.40
CA ALA A 158 -35.97 -33.41 -30.04
C ALA A 158 -34.82 -33.88 -29.11
N VAL A 159 -34.36 -35.12 -29.26
CA VAL A 159 -33.25 -35.67 -28.47
C VAL A 159 -31.92 -35.09 -28.95
N ASP A 160 -31.73 -34.94 -30.26
CA ASP A 160 -30.55 -34.29 -30.83
C ASP A 160 -30.42 -32.84 -30.32
N GLN A 161 -31.53 -32.09 -30.26
CA GLN A 161 -31.56 -30.75 -29.72
C GLN A 161 -31.23 -30.71 -28.22
N ALA A 162 -31.81 -31.60 -27.42
CA ALA A 162 -31.51 -31.71 -25.99
C ALA A 162 -30.03 -32.09 -25.74
N LEU A 163 -29.45 -32.95 -26.60
CA LEU A 163 -28.04 -33.33 -26.54
C LEU A 163 -27.13 -32.12 -26.78
N ALA A 164 -27.45 -31.31 -27.80
CA ALA A 164 -26.71 -30.10 -28.14
C ALA A 164 -26.80 -29.04 -27.03
N GLU A 165 -27.99 -28.83 -26.44
CA GLU A 165 -28.18 -27.92 -25.31
C GLU A 165 -27.37 -28.36 -24.07
N SER A 166 -27.38 -29.66 -23.76
CA SER A 166 -26.59 -30.22 -22.65
C SER A 166 -25.08 -29.98 -22.82
N GLN A 167 -24.56 -30.19 -24.04
CA GLN A 167 -23.16 -29.89 -24.36
C GLN A 167 -22.85 -28.40 -24.27
N GLY A 168 -23.75 -27.53 -24.73
CA GLY A 168 -23.62 -26.08 -24.62
C GLY A 168 -23.55 -25.59 -23.17
N LEU A 169 -24.38 -26.16 -22.28
CA LEU A 169 -24.36 -25.87 -20.84
C LEU A 169 -23.03 -26.29 -20.20
N LEU A 170 -22.54 -27.50 -20.50
CA LEU A 170 -21.23 -27.97 -20.03
C LEU A 170 -20.09 -27.08 -20.52
N ALA A 171 -20.10 -26.67 -21.78
CA ALA A 171 -19.07 -25.80 -22.34
C ALA A 171 -19.07 -24.42 -21.67
N THR A 172 -20.24 -23.80 -21.52
CA THR A 172 -20.42 -22.49 -20.88
C THR A 172 -19.94 -22.51 -19.43
N PHE A 173 -20.34 -23.54 -18.69
CA PHE A 173 -19.96 -23.70 -17.30
C PHE A 173 -18.45 -23.90 -17.11
N ASN A 174 -17.80 -24.73 -17.94
CA ASN A 174 -16.34 -24.87 -17.93
C ASN A 174 -15.63 -23.54 -18.30
N ALA A 175 -16.21 -22.74 -19.22
CA ALA A 175 -15.65 -21.44 -19.58
C ALA A 175 -15.74 -20.43 -18.41
N LEU A 176 -16.88 -20.37 -17.71
CA LEU A 176 -17.06 -19.52 -16.53
C LEU A 176 -16.08 -19.88 -15.41
N LEU A 177 -15.91 -21.17 -15.12
CA LEU A 177 -14.93 -21.65 -14.14
C LEU A 177 -13.50 -21.27 -14.54
N ARG A 178 -13.18 -21.34 -15.84
CA ARG A 178 -11.86 -20.92 -16.34
C ARG A 178 -11.63 -19.43 -16.14
N ILE A 179 -12.63 -18.59 -16.38
CA ILE A 179 -12.55 -17.14 -16.13
C ILE A 179 -12.34 -16.87 -14.63
N ALA A 180 -13.15 -17.47 -13.75
CA ALA A 180 -13.00 -17.31 -12.30
C ALA A 180 -11.61 -17.74 -11.78
N ARG A 181 -11.02 -18.78 -12.37
CA ARG A 181 -9.64 -19.21 -12.06
C ARG A 181 -8.57 -18.23 -12.53
N ILE A 182 -8.79 -17.58 -13.67
CA ILE A 182 -7.87 -16.57 -14.21
C ILE A 182 -7.94 -15.30 -13.37
N GLU A 183 -9.13 -14.87 -12.96
CA GLU A 183 -9.32 -13.66 -12.13
C GLU A 183 -8.78 -13.84 -10.71
N SER A 184 -8.92 -15.03 -10.13
CA SER A 184 -8.42 -15.32 -8.77
C SER A 184 -6.90 -15.54 -8.70
N ARG A 185 -6.24 -15.89 -9.81
CA ARG A 185 -4.78 -15.84 -9.88
C ARG A 185 -4.39 -14.40 -10.19
N ALA A 186 -3.98 -13.67 -9.15
CA ALA A 186 -3.24 -12.41 -9.34
C ALA A 186 -2.21 -12.61 -10.46
N ARG A 187 -2.18 -11.69 -11.42
CA ARG A 187 -1.57 -11.79 -12.76
C ARG A 187 -0.05 -12.06 -12.81
N THR A 188 0.56 -12.60 -11.77
CA THR A 188 2.02 -12.57 -11.58
C THR A 188 2.63 -13.91 -11.15
N GLU A 189 1.87 -14.86 -10.57
CA GLU A 189 2.45 -16.10 -9.99
C GLU A 189 2.91 -17.17 -11.01
N GLY A 190 2.82 -16.92 -12.31
CA GLY A 190 3.20 -17.89 -13.35
C GLY A 190 3.99 -17.34 -14.52
N PHE A 191 4.36 -16.06 -14.48
CA PHE A 191 5.17 -15.46 -15.54
C PHE A 191 6.65 -15.66 -15.23
N ALA A 192 7.28 -16.58 -15.96
CA ALA A 192 8.72 -16.75 -15.98
C ALA A 192 9.27 -16.32 -17.34
N PRO A 193 10.53 -15.85 -17.43
CA PRO A 193 11.19 -15.72 -18.71
C PRO A 193 11.29 -17.11 -19.36
N ILE A 194 10.72 -17.25 -20.55
CA ILE A 194 10.71 -18.49 -21.33
C ILE A 194 11.49 -18.27 -22.63
N ASP A 195 12.29 -19.27 -22.99
CA ASP A 195 12.94 -19.30 -24.29
C ASP A 195 11.92 -19.72 -25.36
N LEU A 196 11.52 -18.77 -26.19
CA LEU A 196 10.57 -19.00 -27.28
C LEU A 196 11.13 -19.94 -28.35
N ALA A 197 12.45 -19.97 -28.56
CA ALA A 197 13.05 -20.86 -29.54
C ALA A 197 12.95 -22.33 -29.09
N ALA A 198 13.26 -22.59 -27.81
CA ALA A 198 13.09 -23.91 -27.21
C ALA A 198 11.63 -24.37 -27.23
N LEU A 199 10.70 -23.49 -26.85
CA LEU A 199 9.27 -23.81 -26.86
C LEU A 199 8.75 -24.14 -28.27
N VAL A 200 9.17 -23.38 -29.28
CA VAL A 200 8.78 -23.65 -30.68
C VAL A 200 9.37 -24.98 -31.16
N SER A 201 10.61 -25.30 -30.79
CA SER A 201 11.23 -26.59 -31.12
C SER A 201 10.45 -27.75 -30.50
N ASP A 202 10.11 -27.67 -29.22
CA ASP A 202 9.32 -28.71 -28.52
C ASP A 202 7.95 -28.92 -29.19
N VAL A 203 7.30 -27.84 -29.63
CA VAL A 203 6.01 -27.93 -30.33
C VAL A 203 6.18 -28.57 -31.72
N VAL A 204 7.25 -28.24 -32.45
CA VAL A 204 7.53 -28.85 -33.76
C VAL A 204 7.78 -30.34 -33.59
N ASP A 205 8.65 -30.76 -32.67
CA ASP A 205 8.96 -32.16 -32.38
C ASP A 205 7.70 -32.95 -31.97
N PHE A 206 6.82 -32.33 -31.19
CA PHE A 206 5.56 -32.97 -30.75
C PHE A 206 4.56 -33.17 -31.90
N TYR A 207 4.52 -32.27 -32.87
CA TYR A 207 3.57 -32.33 -34.00
C TYR A 207 4.15 -32.96 -35.27
N GLU A 208 5.46 -33.17 -35.35
CA GLU A 208 6.13 -33.83 -36.47
C GLU A 208 5.54 -35.21 -36.82
N PRO A 209 5.24 -36.11 -35.85
CA PRO A 209 4.63 -37.40 -36.16
C PRO A 209 3.22 -37.28 -36.77
N LEU A 210 2.46 -36.25 -36.38
CA LEU A 210 1.11 -35.97 -36.89
C LEU A 210 1.15 -35.33 -38.29
N ALA A 211 2.19 -34.55 -38.58
CA ALA A 211 2.41 -33.95 -39.89
C ALA A 211 2.87 -35.00 -40.91
N GLU A 212 3.73 -35.94 -40.52
CA GLU A 212 4.12 -37.09 -41.35
C GLU A 212 2.94 -38.01 -41.64
N ALA A 213 2.10 -38.29 -40.63
CA ALA A 213 0.88 -39.10 -40.81
C ALA A 213 -0.16 -38.46 -41.76
N ARG A 214 -0.17 -37.13 -41.90
CA ARG A 214 -1.06 -36.41 -42.83
C ARG A 214 -0.46 -36.17 -44.22
N ARG A 215 0.83 -36.42 -44.43
CA ARG A 215 1.51 -36.29 -45.73
C ARG A 215 1.61 -37.60 -46.52
N GLN A 216 0.99 -38.69 -46.06
CA GLN A 216 0.92 -39.97 -46.77
C GLN A 216 -0.38 -40.17 -47.59
N MET A 217 -0.83 -39.14 -48.31
CA MET A 217 -1.63 -39.31 -49.53
C MET A 217 -1.07 -38.43 -50.65
#